data_AF-U5D4U3-F1
#
_entry.id   AF-U5D4U3-F1
#
_cell.length_a   1.000
_cell.length_b   1.000
_cell.length_c   1.000
_cell.angle_alpha   90.00
_cell.angle_beta   90.00
_cell.angle_gamma   90.00
#
_symmetry.space_group_name_H-M   'P 1'
#
loop_
_entity.id
_entity.type
_entity.pdbx_description
1 polymer ?
#
loop_
_entity_poly.entity_id
_entity_poly.type
_entity_poly.pdbx_seq_one_letter_code
_entity_poly.pdbx_strand_id
1 'polypeptide(L)'
;MAEKHGGDGGNRTAHIKFQYPEEFITGVSGHYSPMVHSGTPVIRSLKFATNRKTYGPYGVEEGTPFSFPMDGGHIVGFKGRSGWYLDAIGFRLSRLHSSSNLFDAIQRKIQKAWASHKRPTKASVV
;
A
#
# COMPACT_ATOMS: atom_id res chain seq x y z
N MET A 1 1.16 -3.09 -23.93
CA MET A 1 0.94 -1.93 -23.03
C MET A 1 -0.33 -2.21 -22.24
N ALA A 2 -0.46 -1.69 -21.01
CA ALA A 2 -1.71 -1.84 -20.25
C ALA A 2 -2.83 -1.02 -20.91
N GLU A 3 -4.09 -1.39 -20.63
CA GLU A 3 -5.26 -0.68 -21.11
C GLU A 3 -5.37 0.72 -20.49
N LYS A 4 -5.76 1.70 -21.30
CA LYS A 4 -5.96 3.08 -20.84
C LYS A 4 -7.31 3.18 -20.13
N HIS A 5 -7.33 3.83 -18.96
CA HIS A 5 -8.54 4.13 -18.20
C HIS A 5 -8.71 5.66 -18.07
N GLY A 6 -9.84 6.19 -18.55
CA GLY A 6 -10.12 7.63 -18.61
C GLY A 6 -10.06 8.20 -20.04
N GLY A 7 -10.30 9.51 -20.19
CA GLY A 7 -10.36 10.17 -21.49
C GLY A 7 -9.02 10.61 -22.08
N ASP A 8 -9.06 11.20 -23.27
CA ASP A 8 -7.92 11.80 -23.98
C ASP A 8 -7.63 13.26 -23.60
N GLY A 9 -8.29 13.75 -22.54
CA GLY A 9 -8.10 15.11 -22.05
C GLY A 9 -6.75 15.35 -21.37
N GLY A 10 -6.39 16.63 -21.26
CA GLY A 10 -5.13 17.09 -20.66
C GLY A 10 -3.97 17.16 -21.67
N ASN A 11 -2.91 17.88 -21.31
CA ASN A 11 -1.71 18.06 -22.15
C ASN A 11 -0.42 17.58 -21.46
N ARG A 12 -0.56 16.87 -20.33
CA ARG A 12 0.53 16.44 -19.46
C ARG A 12 0.44 14.95 -19.20
N THR A 13 1.52 14.25 -19.52
CA THR A 13 1.69 12.82 -19.23
C THR A 13 2.92 12.65 -18.35
N ALA A 14 2.77 11.93 -17.24
CA ALA A 14 3.87 11.55 -16.37
C ALA A 14 4.04 10.04 -16.38
N HIS A 15 5.28 9.58 -16.54
CA HIS A 15 5.62 8.16 -16.46
C HIS A 15 6.35 7.89 -15.14
N ILE A 16 5.78 6.99 -14.34
CA ILE A 16 6.39 6.53 -13.10
C ILE A 16 7.00 5.16 -13.38
N LYS A 17 8.32 5.06 -13.26
CA LYS A 17 9.05 3.79 -13.29
C LYS A 17 9.61 3.53 -11.90
N PHE A 18 9.13 2.46 -11.27
CA PHE A 18 9.69 1.98 -10.02
C PHE A 18 10.91 1.09 -10.30
N GLN A 19 11.91 1.19 -9.43
CA GLN A 19 13.04 0.26 -9.41
C GLN A 19 12.61 -1.04 -8.74
N TYR A 20 11.90 -1.90 -9.47
CA TYR A 20 11.45 -3.19 -8.96
C TYR A 20 12.63 -4.19 -8.85
N PRO A 21 12.74 -4.97 -7.76
CA PRO A 21 11.81 -5.08 -6.62
C PRO A 21 12.08 -4.12 -5.45
N GLU A 22 13.12 -3.29 -5.49
CA GLU A 22 13.59 -2.52 -4.34
C GLU A 22 12.74 -1.28 -4.02
N GLU A 23 11.97 -0.79 -4.98
CA GLU A 23 11.05 0.33 -4.85
C GLU A 23 9.61 -0.16 -5.00
N PHE A 24 8.83 0.03 -3.94
CA PHE A 24 7.43 -0.38 -3.87
C PHE A 24 6.58 0.70 -3.21
N ILE A 25 5.29 0.71 -3.56
CA ILE A 25 4.34 1.67 -3.02
C ILE A 25 4.08 1.37 -1.54
N THR A 26 4.26 2.39 -0.69
CA THR A 26 3.99 2.39 0.75
C THR A 26 2.77 3.22 1.12
N GLY A 27 2.21 3.96 0.16
CA GLY A 27 0.94 4.63 0.35
C GLY A 27 0.45 5.32 -0.92
N VAL A 28 -0.85 5.51 -0.99
CA VAL A 28 -1.49 6.30 -2.04
C VAL A 28 -2.34 7.37 -1.38
N SER A 29 -2.26 8.60 -1.85
CA SER A 29 -3.14 9.68 -1.42
C SER A 29 -3.58 10.51 -2.61
N GLY A 30 -4.58 11.36 -2.40
CA GLY A 30 -5.13 12.15 -3.47
C GLY A 30 -6.34 12.94 -3.04
N HIS A 31 -7.04 13.49 -4.02
CA HIS A 31 -8.28 14.22 -3.82
C HIS A 31 -9.34 13.77 -4.82
N TYR A 32 -10.61 13.88 -4.44
CA TYR A 32 -11.73 13.66 -5.34
C TYR A 32 -12.78 14.77 -5.19
N SER A 33 -13.39 15.14 -6.31
CA SER A 33 -14.48 16.12 -6.36
C SER A 33 -15.23 16.02 -7.69
N PRO A 34 -16.46 16.53 -7.78
CA PRO A 34 -17.11 16.77 -9.06
C PRO A 34 -16.34 17.80 -9.90
N MET A 35 -16.30 17.61 -11.23
CA MET A 35 -15.77 18.61 -12.17
C MET A 35 -16.69 19.83 -12.36
N VAL A 36 -17.98 19.64 -12.15
CA VAL A 36 -19.02 20.65 -12.30
C VAL A 36 -19.96 20.57 -11.09
N HIS A 37 -20.65 21.67 -10.79
CA HIS A 37 -21.66 21.69 -9.74
C HIS A 37 -22.70 20.58 -9.99
N SER A 38 -23.01 19.80 -8.95
CA SER A 38 -23.91 18.63 -8.99
C SER A 38 -23.46 17.44 -9.85
N GLY A 39 -22.19 17.40 -10.29
CA GLY A 39 -21.61 16.25 -10.99
C GLY A 39 -21.28 15.07 -10.06
N THR A 40 -21.03 13.90 -10.66
CA THR A 40 -20.46 12.75 -9.91
C THR A 40 -18.98 13.03 -9.62
N PRO A 41 -18.47 12.73 -8.41
CA PRO A 41 -17.06 12.92 -8.10
C PRO A 41 -16.15 12.05 -8.95
N VAL A 42 -15.00 12.62 -9.32
CA VAL A 42 -13.91 11.94 -10.01
C VAL A 42 -12.62 12.12 -9.23
N ILE A 43 -11.62 11.27 -9.48
CA ILE A 43 -10.28 11.46 -8.92
C ILE A 43 -9.66 12.71 -9.55
N ARG A 44 -9.31 13.67 -8.68
CA ARG A 44 -8.75 14.97 -9.06
C ARG A 44 -7.24 14.98 -9.01
N SER A 45 -6.69 14.25 -8.03
CA SER A 45 -5.24 14.05 -7.93
C SER A 45 -4.87 12.70 -7.35
N LEU A 46 -3.66 12.24 -7.71
CA LEU A 46 -3.02 11.06 -7.14
C LEU A 46 -1.57 11.37 -6.77
N LYS A 47 -1.16 10.86 -5.61
CA LYS A 47 0.19 10.92 -5.07
C LYS A 47 0.55 9.51 -4.59
N PHE A 48 1.70 9.02 -5.04
CA PHE A 48 2.19 7.69 -4.71
C PHE A 48 3.43 7.83 -3.83
N ALA A 49 3.34 7.41 -2.57
CA ALA A 49 4.49 7.28 -1.69
C ALA A 49 5.13 5.91 -1.91
N THR A 50 6.44 5.87 -2.05
CA THR A 50 7.25 4.65 -2.06
C THR A 50 8.16 4.63 -0.84
N ASN A 51 8.81 3.48 -0.60
CA ASN A 51 9.88 3.36 0.39
C ASN A 51 11.14 4.21 0.06
N ARG A 52 11.18 4.88 -1.10
CA ARG A 52 12.31 5.71 -1.53
C ARG A 52 11.96 7.19 -1.65
N LYS A 53 10.80 7.51 -2.24
CA LYS A 53 10.38 8.88 -2.50
C LYS A 53 8.87 8.97 -2.75
N THR A 54 8.41 10.20 -2.96
CA THR A 54 7.02 10.47 -3.32
C THR A 54 6.93 10.94 -4.77
N TYR A 55 5.94 10.42 -5.49
CA TYR A 55 5.59 10.81 -6.85
C TYR A 55 4.25 11.57 -6.84
N GLY A 56 4.22 12.74 -7.48
CA GLY A 56 3.03 13.59 -7.55
C GLY A 56 3.06 14.79 -6.58
N PRO A 57 1.92 15.46 -6.36
CA PRO A 57 0.60 15.09 -6.85
C PRO A 57 0.50 15.23 -8.38
N TYR A 58 -0.21 14.31 -9.02
CA TYR A 58 -0.60 14.38 -10.43
C TYR A 58 -2.06 14.77 -10.52
N GLY A 59 -2.37 15.88 -11.18
CA GLY A 59 -3.70 16.48 -11.18
C GLY A 59 -3.78 17.68 -10.24
N VAL A 60 -4.97 17.98 -9.73
CA VAL A 60 -5.24 19.12 -8.85
C VAL A 60 -5.70 18.64 -7.48
N GLU A 61 -5.07 19.11 -6.41
CA GLU A 61 -5.46 18.82 -5.03
C GLU A 61 -6.70 19.65 -4.65
N GLU A 62 -7.86 19.25 -5.17
CA GLU A 62 -9.15 19.94 -5.01
C GLU A 62 -10.23 18.99 -4.48
N GLY A 63 -11.02 19.47 -3.51
CA GLY A 63 -12.13 18.73 -2.92
C GLY A 63 -11.72 17.90 -1.71
N THR A 64 -12.26 16.69 -1.61
CA THR A 64 -12.06 15.84 -0.43
C THR A 64 -10.76 15.05 -0.53
N PRO A 65 -9.82 15.20 0.43
CA PRO A 65 -8.61 14.41 0.45
C PRO A 65 -8.91 12.95 0.85
N PHE A 66 -8.10 12.03 0.34
CA PHE A 66 -8.06 10.64 0.81
C PHE A 66 -6.61 10.18 0.99
N SER A 67 -6.41 9.23 1.89
CA SER A 67 -5.16 8.51 2.03
C SER A 67 -5.40 7.03 2.25
N PHE A 68 -4.48 6.23 1.73
CA PHE A 68 -4.42 4.80 1.85
C PHE A 68 -2.98 4.41 2.21
N PRO A 69 -2.64 4.41 3.52
CA PRO A 69 -1.35 3.93 3.99
C PRO A 69 -1.27 2.41 3.83
N MET A 70 -0.09 1.90 3.46
CA MET A 70 0.16 0.46 3.37
C MET A 70 0.94 -0.03 4.59
N ASP A 71 0.26 -0.78 5.45
CA ASP A 71 0.89 -1.46 6.60
C ASP A 71 1.26 -2.90 6.22
N GLY A 72 2.25 -3.02 5.34
CA GLY A 72 2.75 -4.30 4.83
C GLY A 72 1.99 -4.85 3.61
N GLY A 73 2.63 -5.79 2.92
CA GLY A 73 2.17 -6.23 1.60
C GLY A 73 2.66 -5.33 0.48
N HIS A 74 2.22 -5.64 -0.74
CA HIS A 74 2.53 -4.88 -1.94
C HIS A 74 1.27 -4.66 -2.76
N ILE A 75 1.14 -3.49 -3.38
CA ILE A 75 0.15 -3.28 -4.43
C ILE A 75 0.63 -4.04 -5.67
N VAL A 76 -0.13 -5.05 -6.09
CA VAL A 76 0.18 -5.90 -7.25
C VAL A 76 -0.77 -5.69 -8.42
N GLY A 77 -1.75 -4.82 -8.25
CA GLY A 77 -2.67 -4.46 -9.33
C GLY A 77 -3.60 -3.33 -8.93
N PHE A 78 -4.25 -2.77 -9.94
CA PHE A 78 -5.26 -1.72 -9.79
C PHE A 78 -6.60 -2.24 -10.30
N LYS A 79 -7.67 -1.73 -9.71
CA LYS A 79 -9.07 -1.92 -10.14
C LYS A 79 -9.70 -0.53 -10.12
N GLY A 80 -10.64 -0.26 -11.01
CA GLY A 80 -11.28 1.05 -11.02
C GLY A 80 -12.48 1.12 -11.92
N ARG A 81 -12.99 2.34 -12.06
CA ARG A 81 -14.02 2.70 -13.02
C ARG A 81 -13.61 4.02 -13.67
N SER A 82 -13.84 4.14 -14.97
CA SER A 82 -13.47 5.32 -15.73
C SER A 82 -14.47 5.59 -16.84
N GLY A 83 -14.67 6.87 -17.14
CA GLY A 83 -15.34 7.37 -18.33
C GLY A 83 -14.44 8.42 -18.99
N TRP A 84 -14.91 9.66 -19.05
CA TRP A 84 -14.11 10.79 -19.55
C TRP A 84 -12.95 11.14 -18.60
N TYR A 85 -13.06 10.74 -17.33
CA TYR A 85 -12.05 10.88 -16.29
C TYR A 85 -11.88 9.54 -15.54
N LEU A 86 -10.94 9.52 -14.60
CA LEU A 86 -10.83 8.42 -13.64
C LEU A 86 -11.88 8.61 -12.53
N ASP A 87 -12.95 7.82 -12.56
CA ASP A 87 -14.07 7.96 -11.61
C ASP A 87 -13.71 7.37 -10.24
N ALA A 88 -13.06 6.21 -10.23
CA ALA A 88 -12.70 5.50 -9.02
C ALA A 88 -11.43 4.66 -9.22
N ILE A 89 -10.64 4.53 -8.16
CA ILE A 89 -9.45 3.69 -8.09
C ILE A 89 -9.45 2.85 -6.81
N GLY A 90 -9.02 1.61 -6.94
CA GLY A 90 -8.83 0.65 -5.87
C GLY A 90 -7.60 -0.21 -6.14
N PHE A 91 -7.11 -0.87 -5.10
CA PHE A 91 -5.82 -1.56 -5.11
C PHE A 91 -6.00 -3.04 -4.81
N ARG A 92 -5.32 -3.90 -5.58
CA ARG A 92 -5.17 -5.32 -5.26
C ARG A 92 -3.88 -5.51 -4.50
N LEU A 93 -4.00 -6.05 -3.29
CA LEU A 93 -2.87 -6.27 -2.40
C LEU A 93 -2.41 -7.73 -2.48
N SER A 94 -1.11 -7.92 -2.52
CA SER A 94 -0.48 -9.19 -2.14
C SER A 94 0.01 -9.04 -0.72
N ARG A 95 -0.36 -9.98 0.16
CA ARG A 95 0.23 -10.03 1.49
C ARG A 95 1.70 -10.36 1.32
N LEU A 96 2.56 -9.61 2.02
CA LEU A 96 3.90 -10.11 2.29
C LEU A 96 3.68 -11.48 2.90
N HIS A 97 4.21 -12.52 2.26
CA HIS A 97 4.27 -13.84 2.87
C HIS A 97 5.12 -13.62 4.10
N SER A 98 4.44 -13.34 5.22
CA SER A 98 5.12 -12.95 6.42
C SER A 98 5.97 -14.15 6.76
N SER A 99 7.27 -13.91 6.88
CA SER A 99 8.15 -14.82 7.57
C SER A 99 7.69 -15.08 9.01
N SER A 100 6.52 -14.58 9.45
CA SER A 100 5.68 -15.10 10.56
C SER A 100 5.95 -16.58 10.82
N ASN A 101 5.77 -17.47 9.84
CA ASN A 101 6.00 -18.89 10.09
C ASN A 101 7.43 -19.22 10.58
N LEU A 102 8.46 -18.51 10.11
CA LEU A 102 9.85 -18.72 10.53
C LEU A 102 10.18 -17.97 11.83
N PHE A 103 9.81 -16.69 11.96
CA PHE A 103 10.03 -15.89 13.17
C PHE A 103 9.22 -16.44 14.35
N ASP A 104 7.96 -16.82 14.14
CA ASP A 104 7.11 -17.48 15.13
C ASP A 104 7.65 -18.86 15.46
N ALA A 105 8.17 -19.62 14.48
CA ALA A 105 8.82 -20.90 14.75
C ALA A 105 10.10 -20.73 15.58
N ILE A 106 10.92 -19.72 15.29
CA ILE A 106 12.15 -19.40 16.03
C ILE A 106 11.80 -18.93 17.44
N GLN A 107 10.85 -18.00 17.60
CA GLN A 107 10.36 -17.55 18.91
C GLN A 107 9.78 -18.70 19.74
N ARG A 108 8.97 -19.57 19.16
CA ARG A 108 8.43 -20.76 19.85
C ARG A 108 9.54 -21.73 20.27
N LYS A 109 10.58 -21.92 19.45
CA LYS A 109 11.74 -22.75 19.83
C LYS A 109 12.51 -22.13 20.99
N ILE A 110 12.75 -20.82 20.97
CA ILE A 110 13.40 -20.08 22.06
C ILE A 110 12.56 -20.19 23.34
N GLN A 111 11.25 -19.89 23.29
CA GLN A 111 10.37 -20.01 24.46
C GLN A 111 10.37 -21.41 25.08
N LYS A 112 10.33 -22.48 24.26
CA LYS A 112 10.42 -23.86 24.74
C LYS A 112 11.77 -24.16 25.40
N ALA A 113 12.87 -23.71 24.83
CA ALA A 113 14.20 -23.91 25.41
C ALA A 113 14.34 -23.20 26.78
N TRP A 114 13.82 -21.98 26.90
CA TRP A 114 13.85 -21.21 28.14
C TRP A 114 12.92 -21.81 29.22
N ALA A 115 11.77 -22.34 28.83
CA ALA A 115 10.89 -23.08 29.74
C ALA A 115 11.54 -24.39 30.24
N SER A 116 12.32 -25.08 29.39
CA SER A 116 13.05 -26.29 29.79
C SER A 116 14.22 -26.02 30.73
N HIS A 117 14.83 -24.83 30.66
CA HIS A 117 15.95 -24.44 31.53
C HIS A 117 15.53 -23.91 32.90
N LYS A 118 14.26 -23.51 33.09
CA LYS A 118 13.73 -23.06 34.39
C LYS A 118 13.25 -24.21 35.29
N ARG A 119 13.97 -25.34 35.36
CA ARG A 119 13.70 -26.35 36.41
C ARG A 119 14.46 -25.93 37.69
N PRO A 120 13.79 -25.58 38.79
CA PRO A 120 14.49 -25.33 40.05
C PRO A 120 15.08 -26.65 40.54
N THR A 121 16.40 -26.71 40.73
CA THR A 121 17.04 -27.75 41.52
C THR A 121 16.55 -27.59 42.96
N LYS A 122 15.65 -28.47 43.41
CA LYS A 122 15.42 -28.64 44.84
C LYS A 122 16.72 -29.19 45.43
N ALA A 123 17.45 -28.33 46.15
CA ALA A 123 18.49 -28.78 47.06
C ALA A 123 17.82 -29.58 48.19
N SER A 124 18.09 -30.87 48.25
CA SER A 124 17.82 -31.69 49.43
C SER A 124 18.82 -31.29 50.51
N VAL A 125 18.33 -30.81 51.65
CA VAL A 125 19.10 -30.76 52.90
C VAL A 125 18.54 -31.83 53.81
N VAL A 126 19.47 -32.62 54.34
CA VAL A 126 19.34 -33.83 55.16
C VAL A 126 18.51 -33.64 56.41
#